data_AF-A0A7J7I4Q5-F1
#
_entry.id   AF-A0A7J7I4Q5-F1
#
_cell.length_a   1.000
_cell.length_b   1.000
_cell.length_c   1.000
_cell.angle_alpha   90.00
_cell.angle_beta   90.00
_cell.angle_gamma   90.00
#
_symmetry.space_group_name_H-M   'P 1'
#
loop_
_entity.id
_entity.type
_entity.pdbx_description
1 polymer ?
#
loop_
_entity_poly.entity_id
_entity_poly.type
_entity_poly.pdbx_seq_one_letter_code
_entity_poly.pdbx_strand_id
1 'polypeptide(L)'
;MDLSLSRNPPPLCLSKTSYTRSRYLLSVPLSNFPNLNLKPRIFARKQLLWRHNHPIRAQNSNHTIDDGFELEDVPHLTNFLPDLPSYPNPLHRSQAYAIVKKTFVSPEDVVAHKIVVQKNSPRGVHFRRAGPRERVYFNSEEVRACIVTCGGLCPGINTVIREIVCGLNYMYGVDDILGIEGGYRGFYSKNTMQLTPKTVNDIHKRGGTILRTSRGGHDTNKIVDNIQDRGINQVYIIGGDGTQKGAAAIYKEVEKRGLKVAVAGIPKTIDNDIAVIDKSFGFDTAVEEAQRAINAAHVEVESVENGVGIVKLMGRYSGFIAMIATLASRDVDCCLIPESPFYLEGQGGLFEFVEQRLKENGHMVIVLAEGAGQEYVAQSMHVVDGKDASGNRLLLDVGLWLTQKIKDHFMEVQKMPINLKYIDPTYMIRAIPSNASDNVYCTLLAQSAVHGAMAGYTGFTVGPVNSRHAYIPIARVTETQNIVKLTDRMWARLLASTNQPSFLHNSEMMKEKLDRETLDVINEMKINSI
;
A
#
# COMPACT_ATOMS: atom_id res chain seq x y z
N MET A 1 46.66 29.17 -8.69
CA MET A 1 47.76 28.23 -8.36
C MET A 1 47.25 26.84 -8.70
N ASP A 2 47.65 26.37 -9.88
CA ASP A 2 47.46 25.00 -10.35
C ASP A 2 48.18 24.00 -9.45
N LEU A 3 47.64 22.79 -9.35
CA LEU A 3 48.42 21.54 -9.40
C LEU A 3 47.47 20.34 -9.49
N SER A 4 47.35 19.85 -10.72
CA SER A 4 46.93 18.50 -11.07
C SER A 4 47.94 17.46 -10.58
N LEU A 5 47.49 16.29 -10.12
CA LEU A 5 48.25 15.03 -10.28
C LEU A 5 47.30 13.82 -10.27
N SER A 6 47.35 13.07 -11.36
CA SER A 6 46.66 11.79 -11.58
C SER A 6 47.46 10.63 -10.97
N ARG A 7 46.81 9.47 -10.76
CA ARG A 7 47.35 8.12 -11.08
C ARG A 7 46.32 7.01 -10.77
N ASN A 8 45.90 6.32 -11.83
CA ASN A 8 45.24 5.01 -11.80
C ASN A 8 46.28 3.89 -11.68
N PRO A 9 45.96 2.73 -11.09
CA PRO A 9 46.70 1.48 -11.27
C PRO A 9 46.07 0.54 -12.35
N PRO A 10 46.83 -0.45 -12.86
CA PRO A 10 46.63 -1.08 -14.18
C PRO A 10 45.74 -2.34 -14.18
N PRO A 11 45.28 -2.83 -15.35
CA PRO A 11 44.53 -4.07 -15.45
C PRO A 11 45.46 -5.29 -15.63
N LEU A 12 45.20 -6.35 -14.87
CA LEU A 12 45.83 -7.67 -15.04
C LEU A 12 45.05 -8.48 -16.10
N CYS A 13 45.79 -8.87 -17.13
CA CYS A 13 45.39 -9.74 -18.22
C CYS A 13 45.79 -11.18 -17.88
N LEU A 14 44.84 -12.13 -17.85
CA LEU A 14 45.13 -13.56 -17.88
C LEU A 14 44.16 -14.31 -18.81
N SER A 15 44.73 -14.69 -19.95
CA SER A 15 44.57 -15.93 -20.73
C SER A 15 43.20 -16.60 -20.85
N LYS A 16 42.70 -16.57 -22.09
CA LYS A 16 41.77 -17.53 -22.69
C LYS A 16 42.35 -18.94 -22.65
N THR A 17 41.57 -19.91 -22.17
CA THR A 17 41.69 -21.32 -22.58
C THR A 17 40.35 -21.78 -23.13
N SER A 18 40.32 -21.92 -24.44
CA SER A 18 39.29 -22.55 -25.25
C SER A 18 39.34 -24.07 -25.07
N TYR A 19 38.24 -24.68 -24.62
CA TYR A 19 37.98 -26.10 -24.84
C TYR A 19 36.77 -26.24 -25.77
N THR A 20 37.07 -26.36 -27.06
CA THR A 20 36.20 -26.94 -28.08
C THR A 20 36.07 -28.44 -27.82
N ARG A 21 34.85 -28.96 -27.62
CA ARG A 21 34.59 -30.39 -27.80
C ARG A 21 33.47 -30.61 -28.80
N SER A 22 33.84 -31.40 -29.80
CA SER A 22 33.16 -31.78 -31.02
C SER A 22 31.76 -32.34 -30.80
N ARG A 23 30.84 -31.90 -31.67
CA ARG A 23 29.60 -32.63 -32.01
C ARG A 23 29.99 -33.94 -32.69
N TYR A 24 29.38 -35.05 -32.28
CA TYR A 24 29.22 -36.23 -33.13
C TYR A 24 27.73 -36.52 -33.23
N LEU A 25 27.20 -36.26 -34.42
CA LEU A 25 25.92 -36.73 -34.91
C LEU A 25 26.12 -38.17 -35.38
N LEU A 26 25.37 -39.12 -34.83
CA LEU A 26 25.15 -40.43 -35.44
C LEU A 26 23.65 -40.65 -35.54
N SER A 27 23.18 -40.58 -36.78
CA SER A 27 21.84 -40.93 -37.24
C SER A 27 21.85 -42.35 -37.77
N VAL A 28 20.95 -43.21 -37.29
CA VAL A 28 20.47 -44.39 -38.03
C VAL A 28 18.96 -44.60 -37.72
N PRO A 29 18.10 -44.82 -38.74
CA PRO A 29 16.63 -44.91 -38.63
C PRO A 29 16.08 -46.35 -38.68
N LEU A 30 14.74 -46.46 -38.73
CA LEU A 30 13.84 -47.63 -38.97
C LEU A 30 13.31 -48.31 -37.70
N SER A 31 12.08 -48.84 -37.60
CA SER A 31 10.75 -48.60 -38.19
C SER A 31 9.80 -49.64 -37.55
N ASN A 32 8.49 -49.34 -37.48
CA ASN A 32 7.34 -50.26 -37.61
C ASN A 32 6.66 -51.00 -36.40
N PHE A 33 5.43 -50.49 -36.11
CA PHE A 33 4.12 -51.12 -35.81
C PHE A 33 3.81 -51.75 -34.42
N PRO A 34 2.51 -51.82 -33.98
CA PRO A 34 1.24 -51.58 -34.70
C PRO A 34 0.24 -50.58 -34.06
N ASN A 35 -0.72 -50.16 -34.90
CA ASN A 35 -1.94 -49.43 -34.58
C ASN A 35 -2.86 -50.23 -33.64
N LEU A 36 -3.28 -49.61 -32.53
CA LEU A 36 -4.41 -50.07 -31.70
C LEU A 36 -5.50 -49.00 -31.71
N ASN A 37 -6.58 -49.30 -32.44
CA ASN A 37 -7.86 -48.61 -32.40
C ASN A 37 -8.51 -48.79 -31.01
N LEU A 38 -8.62 -47.73 -30.22
CA LEU A 38 -9.44 -47.71 -29.01
C LEU A 38 -10.47 -46.57 -29.11
N LYS A 39 -11.74 -46.97 -29.13
CA LYS A 39 -12.93 -46.10 -29.12
C LYS A 39 -12.92 -45.15 -27.91
N PRO A 40 -13.48 -43.93 -28.02
CA PRO A 40 -13.47 -42.97 -26.92
C PRO A 40 -14.44 -43.42 -25.82
N ARG A 41 -13.91 -43.76 -24.65
CA ARG A 41 -14.70 -43.88 -23.43
C ARG A 41 -15.02 -42.47 -22.93
N ILE A 42 -16.31 -42.12 -22.98
CA ILE A 42 -16.89 -40.96 -22.31
C ILE A 42 -16.66 -41.15 -20.80
N PHE A 43 -15.64 -40.51 -20.26
CA PHE A 43 -15.52 -40.30 -18.82
C PHE A 43 -16.34 -39.05 -18.48
N ALA A 44 -17.39 -39.27 -17.69
CA ALA A 44 -18.19 -38.20 -17.11
C ALA A 44 -17.26 -37.18 -16.45
N ARG A 45 -17.34 -35.95 -16.96
CA ARG A 45 -16.64 -34.77 -16.46
C ARG A 45 -17.15 -34.50 -15.04
N LYS A 46 -16.49 -35.06 -14.01
CA LYS A 46 -16.67 -34.56 -12.64
C LYS A 46 -16.23 -33.11 -12.64
N GLN A 47 -17.18 -32.19 -12.49
CA GLN A 47 -16.88 -30.81 -12.15
C GLN A 47 -15.95 -30.82 -10.94
N LEU A 48 -14.75 -30.28 -11.11
CA LEU A 48 -13.87 -29.92 -10.00
C LEU A 48 -14.62 -28.85 -9.21
N LEU A 49 -15.23 -29.27 -8.11
CA LEU A 49 -15.80 -28.38 -7.11
C LEU A 49 -14.66 -27.53 -6.54
N TRP A 50 -14.86 -26.23 -6.67
CA TRP A 50 -14.01 -25.16 -6.22
C TRP A 50 -13.66 -25.30 -4.74
N ARG A 51 -12.37 -25.35 -4.40
CA ARG A 51 -11.92 -25.03 -3.04
C ARG A 51 -11.66 -23.52 -3.00
N HIS A 52 -12.66 -22.75 -2.57
CA HIS A 52 -12.35 -21.47 -1.95
C HIS A 52 -11.61 -21.77 -0.64
N ASN A 53 -10.59 -20.97 -0.29
CA ASN A 53 -10.02 -20.97 1.05
C ASN A 53 -11.14 -20.58 2.01
N HIS A 54 -11.87 -21.56 2.52
CA HIS A 54 -12.80 -21.32 3.60
C HIS A 54 -11.98 -21.04 4.85
N PRO A 55 -12.33 -19.99 5.61
CA PRO A 55 -11.70 -19.71 6.89
C PRO A 55 -11.75 -20.97 7.76
N ILE A 56 -10.62 -21.31 8.37
CA ILE A 56 -10.53 -22.51 9.21
C ILE A 56 -11.19 -22.16 10.54
N ARG A 57 -12.39 -22.71 10.75
CA ARG A 57 -13.10 -22.60 12.03
C ARG A 57 -12.62 -23.73 12.94
N ALA A 58 -12.10 -23.37 14.11
CA ALA A 58 -11.65 -24.36 15.08
C ALA A 58 -12.87 -25.10 15.66
N GLN A 59 -12.98 -26.41 15.41
CA GLN A 59 -13.88 -27.31 16.14
C GLN A 59 -13.02 -28.22 17.03
N ASN A 60 -12.98 -27.93 18.34
CA ASN A 60 -12.33 -28.82 19.29
C ASN A 60 -13.23 -30.04 19.57
N SER A 61 -12.67 -31.24 19.38
CA SER A 61 -13.27 -32.50 19.79
C SER A 61 -13.18 -32.64 21.32
N ASN A 62 -14.14 -32.04 22.02
CA ASN A 62 -14.72 -32.44 23.32
C ASN A 62 -15.39 -31.19 23.93
N HIS A 63 -16.73 -31.18 23.96
CA HIS A 63 -17.62 -30.09 24.42
C HIS A 63 -17.49 -28.74 23.67
N THR A 64 -18.32 -28.62 22.62
CA THR A 64 -18.39 -27.48 21.71
C THR A 64 -19.05 -26.25 22.34
N ILE A 65 -18.25 -25.29 22.80
CA ILE A 65 -18.60 -23.87 22.69
C ILE A 65 -17.79 -23.35 21.51
N ASP A 66 -18.47 -23.05 20.40
CA ASP A 66 -17.90 -22.33 19.27
C ASP A 66 -17.62 -20.90 19.74
N ASP A 67 -16.37 -20.62 20.10
CA ASP A 67 -15.93 -19.31 20.60
C ASP A 67 -15.82 -18.26 19.47
N GLY A 68 -16.19 -18.63 18.25
CA GLY A 68 -16.14 -17.80 17.07
C GLY A 68 -14.73 -17.45 16.61
N PHE A 69 -13.72 -18.27 16.95
CA PHE A 69 -12.37 -18.14 16.43
C PHE A 69 -12.31 -18.50 14.93
N GLU A 70 -11.88 -17.54 14.12
CA GLU A 70 -11.77 -17.68 12.67
C GLU A 70 -10.34 -17.34 12.23
N LEU A 71 -9.60 -18.31 11.69
CA LEU A 71 -8.29 -18.06 11.10
C LEU A 71 -8.43 -17.79 9.59
N GLU A 72 -8.19 -16.54 9.21
CA GLU A 72 -8.00 -16.17 7.81
C GLU A 72 -6.52 -16.36 7.44
N ASP A 73 -6.21 -17.59 7.01
CA ASP A 73 -4.85 -18.01 6.76
C ASP A 73 -4.33 -17.65 5.35
N VAL A 74 -3.01 -17.68 5.19
CA VAL A 74 -2.33 -17.44 3.93
C VAL A 74 -1.89 -18.75 3.25
N PRO A 75 -1.87 -18.81 1.91
CA PRO A 75 -1.40 -20.00 1.20
C PRO A 75 0.07 -20.32 1.46
N HIS A 76 0.37 -21.61 1.39
CA HIS A 76 1.73 -22.15 1.51
C HIS A 76 2.04 -23.02 0.30
N LEU A 77 3.29 -23.03 -0.17
CA LEU A 77 3.69 -23.79 -1.37
C LEU A 77 3.36 -25.28 -1.26
N THR A 78 3.43 -25.86 -0.06
CA THR A 78 3.09 -27.28 0.18
C THR A 78 1.61 -27.59 -0.07
N ASN A 79 0.74 -26.59 -0.16
CA ASN A 79 -0.68 -26.80 -0.47
C ASN A 79 -0.88 -27.33 -1.90
N PHE A 80 0.04 -27.02 -2.82
CA PHE A 80 0.02 -27.47 -4.21
C PHE A 80 1.33 -28.15 -4.67
N LEU A 81 2.36 -28.18 -3.81
CA LEU A 81 3.62 -28.91 -3.99
C LEU A 81 3.96 -29.69 -2.70
N PRO A 82 3.25 -30.80 -2.40
CA PRO A 82 3.29 -31.45 -1.10
C PRO A 82 4.67 -32.03 -0.72
N ASP A 83 5.46 -32.43 -1.71
CA ASP A 83 6.75 -33.11 -1.52
C ASP A 83 7.95 -32.15 -1.44
N LEU A 84 7.71 -30.85 -1.22
CA LEU A 84 8.79 -29.88 -1.12
C LEU A 84 9.70 -30.16 0.09
N PRO A 85 11.03 -30.25 -0.12
CA PRO A 85 11.96 -30.36 0.98
C PRO A 85 11.93 -29.06 1.81
N SER A 86 12.17 -29.22 3.11
CA SER A 86 12.37 -28.11 4.03
C SER A 86 13.75 -28.19 4.65
N TYR A 87 14.31 -27.03 5.00
CA TYR A 87 15.67 -26.86 5.50
C TYR A 87 15.64 -26.13 6.85
N PRO A 88 16.59 -26.39 7.76
CA PRO A 88 16.76 -25.56 8.95
C PRO A 88 16.99 -24.09 8.57
N ASN A 89 16.36 -23.16 9.28
CA ASN A 89 16.53 -21.74 8.99
C ASN A 89 17.98 -21.28 9.29
N PRO A 90 18.69 -20.61 8.36
CA PRO A 90 20.04 -20.08 8.60
C PRO A 90 20.17 -19.20 9.84
N LEU A 91 19.08 -18.56 10.27
CA LEU A 91 19.02 -17.73 11.48
C LEU A 91 19.36 -18.48 12.78
N HIS A 92 19.31 -19.81 12.80
CA HIS A 92 19.83 -20.61 13.92
C HIS A 92 21.30 -20.31 14.25
N ARG A 93 22.07 -19.84 13.26
CA ARG A 93 23.50 -19.51 13.39
C ARG A 93 23.74 -17.99 13.40
N SER A 94 22.69 -17.18 13.39
CA SER A 94 22.83 -15.72 13.35
C SER A 94 23.22 -15.17 14.72
N GLN A 95 24.32 -14.41 14.76
CA GLN A 95 24.75 -13.71 15.99
C GLN A 95 23.70 -12.71 16.48
N ALA A 96 23.02 -12.02 15.56
CA ALA A 96 21.97 -11.05 15.90
C ALA A 96 20.79 -11.69 16.64
N TYR A 97 20.50 -12.96 16.36
CA TYR A 97 19.40 -13.70 16.99
C TYR A 97 19.84 -14.62 18.14
N ALA A 98 21.16 -14.72 18.42
CA ALA A 98 21.69 -15.65 19.42
C ALA A 98 21.22 -15.35 20.85
N ILE A 99 20.94 -14.08 21.17
CA ILE A 99 20.48 -13.63 22.50
C ILE A 99 18.95 -13.57 22.63
N VAL A 100 18.21 -13.84 21.55
CA VAL A 100 16.76 -13.72 21.52
C VAL A 100 16.12 -14.98 22.12
N LYS A 101 15.41 -14.84 23.25
CA LYS A 101 14.77 -15.97 23.97
C LYS A 101 13.82 -16.81 23.10
N LYS A 102 13.18 -16.19 22.11
CA LYS A 102 12.27 -16.83 21.14
C LYS A 102 12.54 -16.26 19.75
N THR A 103 13.56 -16.80 19.08
CA THR A 103 13.95 -16.38 17.73
C THR A 103 12.85 -16.65 16.70
N PHE A 104 12.25 -17.84 16.76
CA PHE A 104 11.27 -18.29 15.77
C PHE A 104 9.84 -18.10 16.26
N VAL A 105 8.96 -17.77 15.32
CA VAL A 105 7.53 -17.65 15.53
C VAL A 105 6.89 -19.01 15.31
N SER A 106 6.06 -19.44 16.28
CA SER A 106 5.30 -20.67 16.19
C SER A 106 4.37 -20.61 14.97
N PRO A 107 4.17 -21.70 14.22
CA PRO A 107 3.09 -21.78 13.24
C PRO A 107 1.76 -21.35 13.87
N GLU A 108 1.44 -21.82 15.09
CA GLU A 108 0.16 -21.54 15.75
C GLU A 108 0.00 -20.10 16.30
N ASP A 109 1.03 -19.26 16.22
CA ASP A 109 0.92 -17.87 16.65
C ASP A 109 0.03 -17.08 15.68
N VAL A 110 -1.04 -16.50 16.22
CA VAL A 110 -2.00 -15.67 15.48
C VAL A 110 -2.16 -14.29 16.11
N VAL A 111 -2.59 -13.33 15.30
CA VAL A 111 -2.84 -11.94 15.66
C VAL A 111 -4.33 -11.67 15.47
N ALA A 112 -5.03 -11.29 16.54
CA ALA A 112 -6.44 -10.93 16.47
C ALA A 112 -6.62 -9.66 15.62
N HIS A 113 -7.63 -9.65 14.74
CA HIS A 113 -7.99 -8.46 13.97
C HIS A 113 -8.71 -7.42 14.85
N LYS A 114 -9.62 -7.88 15.72
CA LYS A 114 -10.31 -7.04 16.70
C LYS A 114 -9.88 -7.44 18.11
N ILE A 115 -9.36 -6.48 18.87
CA ILE A 115 -8.96 -6.68 20.27
C ILE A 115 -9.96 -6.08 21.27
N VAL A 116 -10.84 -5.19 20.81
CA VAL A 116 -11.95 -4.67 21.61
C VAL A 116 -13.21 -5.44 21.22
N VAL A 117 -13.69 -6.26 22.15
CA VAL A 117 -14.84 -7.14 21.97
C VAL A 117 -15.78 -7.04 23.18
N GLN A 118 -17.06 -7.36 22.99
CA GLN A 118 -18.01 -7.46 24.10
C GLN A 118 -17.85 -8.82 24.78
N LYS A 119 -18.18 -8.91 26.08
CA LYS A 119 -17.96 -10.11 26.91
C LYS A 119 -18.46 -11.42 26.28
N ASN A 120 -19.59 -11.36 25.57
CA ASN A 120 -20.24 -12.54 24.97
C ASN A 120 -20.19 -12.54 23.43
N SER A 121 -19.42 -11.65 22.81
CA SER A 121 -19.27 -11.63 21.35
C SER A 121 -18.24 -12.66 20.89
N PRO A 122 -18.39 -13.23 19.67
CA PRO A 122 -17.40 -14.14 19.11
C PRO A 122 -16.02 -13.48 19.01
N ARG A 123 -14.95 -14.28 19.15
CA ARG A 123 -13.57 -13.80 19.06
C ARG A 123 -13.22 -13.20 17.69
N GLY A 124 -13.84 -13.72 16.63
CA GLY A 124 -13.73 -13.22 15.27
C GLY A 124 -12.43 -13.60 14.57
N VAL A 125 -12.07 -12.78 13.58
CA VAL A 125 -10.98 -13.03 12.64
C VAL A 125 -9.60 -12.85 13.28
N HIS A 126 -8.71 -13.79 12.96
CA HIS A 126 -7.30 -13.78 13.32
C HIS A 126 -6.46 -14.03 12.07
N PHE A 127 -5.26 -13.45 12.05
CA PHE A 127 -4.27 -13.62 10.99
C PHE A 127 -3.03 -14.31 11.54
N ARG A 128 -2.30 -15.03 10.69
CA ARG A 128 -1.06 -15.69 11.11
C ARG A 128 0.01 -14.66 11.44
N ARG A 129 0.71 -14.82 12.57
CA ARG A 129 1.78 -13.89 12.97
C ARG A 129 2.97 -13.98 12.02
N ALA A 130 3.45 -12.82 11.55
CA ALA A 130 4.61 -12.74 10.69
C ALA A 130 5.92 -12.93 11.48
N GLY A 131 6.96 -13.42 10.81
CA GLY A 131 8.30 -13.59 11.39
C GLY A 131 8.99 -14.87 10.94
N PRO A 132 10.26 -15.07 11.37
CA PRO A 132 11.05 -16.22 10.95
C PRO A 132 10.47 -17.53 11.50
N ARG A 133 10.48 -18.57 10.67
CA ARG A 133 10.11 -19.94 11.04
C ARG A 133 11.35 -20.79 11.27
N GLU A 134 11.26 -21.85 12.06
CA GLU A 134 12.38 -22.78 12.30
C GLU A 134 12.84 -23.47 11.00
N ARG A 135 11.91 -23.68 10.07
CA ARG A 135 12.16 -24.31 8.79
C ARG A 135 11.81 -23.37 7.64
N VAL A 136 12.62 -23.45 6.58
CA VAL A 136 12.45 -22.72 5.31
C VAL A 136 12.28 -23.72 4.16
N TYR A 137 11.69 -23.28 3.05
CA TYR A 137 11.41 -24.11 1.87
C TYR A 137 12.24 -23.71 0.64
N PHE A 138 13.15 -22.77 0.85
CA PHE A 138 14.15 -22.35 -0.11
C PHE A 138 15.54 -22.48 0.50
N ASN A 139 16.44 -23.12 -0.24
CA ASN A 139 17.87 -23.06 0.04
C ASN A 139 18.42 -21.77 -0.57
N SER A 140 19.34 -21.09 0.11
CA SER A 140 19.82 -19.75 -0.27
C SER A 140 20.44 -19.71 -1.66
N GLU A 141 21.22 -20.75 -2.01
CA GLU A 141 21.88 -20.91 -3.32
C GLU A 141 20.90 -21.14 -4.47
N GLU A 142 19.68 -21.60 -4.17
CA GLU A 142 18.63 -21.82 -5.17
C GLU A 142 17.76 -20.58 -5.37
N VAL A 143 17.80 -19.60 -4.48
CA VAL A 143 16.91 -18.44 -4.55
C VAL A 143 17.37 -17.49 -5.64
N ARG A 144 16.45 -17.21 -6.57
CA ARG A 144 16.51 -16.05 -7.45
C ARG A 144 15.30 -15.18 -7.17
N ALA A 145 15.54 -14.08 -6.44
CA ALA A 145 14.50 -13.15 -6.04
C ALA A 145 14.36 -12.02 -7.05
N CYS A 146 13.15 -11.50 -7.23
CA CYS A 146 12.94 -10.23 -7.91
C CYS A 146 12.07 -9.27 -7.10
N ILE A 147 12.36 -7.98 -7.23
CA ILE A 147 11.62 -6.87 -6.60
C ILE A 147 11.08 -5.98 -7.70
N VAL A 148 9.80 -5.61 -7.63
CA VAL A 148 9.16 -4.68 -8.56
C VAL A 148 8.37 -3.61 -7.81
N THR A 149 8.45 -2.36 -8.27
CA THR A 149 7.67 -1.24 -7.71
C THR A 149 6.72 -0.65 -8.73
N CYS A 150 5.44 -0.56 -8.38
CA CYS A 150 4.37 -0.13 -9.28
C CYS A 150 3.54 1.03 -8.69
N GLY A 151 2.89 1.79 -9.57
CA GLY A 151 1.99 2.89 -9.21
C GLY A 151 2.71 4.18 -8.80
N GLY A 152 2.00 5.07 -8.11
CA GLY A 152 2.56 6.36 -7.67
C GLY A 152 3.56 6.23 -6.52
N LEU A 153 4.44 7.23 -6.39
CA LEU A 153 5.48 7.27 -5.34
C LEU A 153 4.88 7.37 -3.94
N CYS A 154 5.65 6.95 -2.95
CA CYS A 154 5.36 7.02 -1.52
C CYS A 154 6.72 7.09 -0.81
N PRO A 155 6.86 7.87 0.28
CA PRO A 155 8.04 7.78 1.12
C PRO A 155 8.26 6.34 1.61
N GLY A 156 9.52 5.89 1.68
CA GLY A 156 9.88 4.57 2.19
C GLY A 156 10.00 3.43 1.16
N ILE A 157 9.63 3.63 -0.12
CA ILE A 157 9.80 2.57 -1.15
C ILE A 157 11.25 2.09 -1.23
N ASN A 158 12.21 3.01 -1.29
CA ASN A 158 13.64 2.66 -1.31
C ASN A 158 14.08 1.96 -0.02
N THR A 159 13.52 2.32 1.13
CA THR A 159 13.77 1.63 2.39
C THR A 159 13.28 0.18 2.32
N VAL A 160 12.06 -0.06 1.84
CA VAL A 160 11.55 -1.44 1.63
C VAL A 160 12.45 -2.24 0.68
N ILE A 161 12.85 -1.67 -0.46
CA ILE A 161 13.78 -2.34 -1.40
C ILE A 161 15.08 -2.72 -0.69
N ARG A 162 15.69 -1.76 0.02
CA ARG A 162 16.94 -1.97 0.75
C ARG A 162 16.80 -3.10 1.76
N GLU A 163 15.74 -3.08 2.56
CA GLU A 163 15.55 -4.04 3.65
C GLU A 163 15.20 -5.44 3.15
N ILE A 164 14.53 -5.56 1.99
CA ILE A 164 14.35 -6.87 1.32
C ILE A 164 15.71 -7.41 0.87
N VAL A 165 16.52 -6.58 0.20
CA VAL A 165 17.85 -6.99 -0.32
C VAL A 165 18.79 -7.37 0.83
N CYS A 166 18.91 -6.51 1.84
CA CYS A 166 19.72 -6.78 3.03
C CYS A 166 19.20 -7.98 3.81
N GLY A 167 17.88 -8.15 3.92
CA GLY A 167 17.29 -9.30 4.61
C GLY A 167 17.58 -10.62 3.90
N LEU A 168 17.38 -10.67 2.59
CA LEU A 168 17.72 -11.84 1.77
C LEU A 168 19.22 -12.17 1.86
N ASN A 169 20.10 -11.17 1.75
CA ASN A 169 21.53 -11.40 1.75
C ASN A 169 22.09 -11.71 3.16
N TYR A 170 21.89 -10.82 4.13
CA TYR A 170 22.53 -10.93 5.44
C TYR A 170 21.87 -11.96 6.36
N MET A 171 20.55 -12.16 6.27
CA MET A 171 19.86 -13.13 7.13
C MET A 171 19.80 -14.53 6.51
N TYR A 172 19.71 -14.61 5.18
CA TYR A 172 19.45 -15.86 4.48
C TYR A 172 20.55 -16.27 3.50
N GLY A 173 21.57 -15.44 3.23
CA GLY A 173 22.68 -15.79 2.32
C GLY A 173 22.29 -15.84 0.85
N VAL A 174 21.24 -15.12 0.45
CA VAL A 174 20.79 -15.04 -0.95
C VAL A 174 21.56 -13.94 -1.69
N ASP A 175 22.19 -14.29 -2.81
CA ASP A 175 23.01 -13.37 -3.62
C ASP A 175 22.37 -12.96 -4.96
N ASP A 176 21.49 -13.79 -5.55
CA ASP A 176 20.83 -13.50 -6.83
C ASP A 176 19.49 -12.76 -6.62
N ILE A 177 19.59 -11.43 -6.54
CA ILE A 177 18.44 -10.54 -6.33
C ILE A 177 18.36 -9.52 -7.48
N LEU A 178 17.23 -9.51 -8.17
CA LEU A 178 16.97 -8.66 -9.33
C LEU A 178 15.95 -7.57 -9.01
N GLY A 179 16.18 -6.36 -9.51
CA GLY A 179 15.19 -5.29 -9.59
C GLY A 179 14.56 -5.25 -10.97
N ILE A 180 13.23 -5.32 -11.05
CA ILE A 180 12.49 -5.15 -12.30
C ILE A 180 12.17 -3.67 -12.50
N GLU A 181 12.71 -3.08 -13.57
CA GLU A 181 12.59 -1.64 -13.80
C GLU A 181 11.27 -1.23 -14.45
N GLY A 182 10.64 -0.16 -13.95
CA GLY A 182 9.48 0.45 -14.60
C GLY A 182 8.17 -0.32 -14.41
N GLY A 183 7.94 -0.85 -13.21
CA GLY A 183 6.70 -1.55 -12.84
C GLY A 183 6.47 -2.85 -13.60
N TYR A 184 5.21 -3.26 -13.76
CA TYR A 184 4.88 -4.53 -14.43
C TYR A 184 5.36 -4.61 -15.88
N ARG A 185 5.47 -3.48 -16.58
CA ARG A 185 6.01 -3.42 -17.94
C ARG A 185 7.47 -3.87 -18.03
N GLY A 186 8.23 -3.75 -16.93
CA GLY A 186 9.62 -4.19 -16.83
C GLY A 186 9.79 -5.69 -17.02
N PHE A 187 8.77 -6.49 -16.75
CA PHE A 187 8.82 -7.92 -17.05
C PHE A 187 8.95 -8.17 -18.56
N TYR A 188 8.45 -7.29 -19.43
CA TYR A 188 8.46 -7.50 -20.89
C TYR A 188 9.78 -7.09 -21.54
N SER A 189 10.44 -6.06 -21.00
CA SER A 189 11.62 -5.46 -21.62
C SER A 189 12.93 -6.22 -21.33
N LYS A 190 12.89 -7.23 -20.46
CA LYS A 190 14.08 -7.92 -19.92
C LYS A 190 15.11 -7.01 -19.22
N ASN A 191 14.76 -5.74 -18.97
CA ASN A 191 15.61 -4.82 -18.23
C ASN A 191 15.54 -5.15 -16.74
N THR A 192 16.67 -5.59 -16.18
CA THR A 192 16.81 -5.88 -14.76
C THR A 192 18.07 -5.25 -14.20
N MET A 193 17.99 -4.78 -12.96
CA MET A 193 19.11 -4.27 -12.19
C MET A 193 19.56 -5.32 -11.18
N GLN A 194 20.86 -5.61 -11.09
CA GLN A 194 21.36 -6.45 -9.99
C GLN A 194 21.31 -5.67 -8.68
N LEU A 195 20.66 -6.25 -7.68
CA LEU A 195 20.55 -5.68 -6.34
C LEU A 195 21.47 -6.43 -5.38
N THR A 196 22.32 -5.68 -4.69
CA THR A 196 23.25 -6.19 -3.68
C THR A 196 23.23 -5.22 -2.50
N PRO A 197 23.64 -5.62 -1.28
CA PRO A 197 23.71 -4.69 -0.16
C PRO A 197 24.55 -3.44 -0.45
N LYS A 198 25.57 -3.57 -1.30
CA LYS A 198 26.38 -2.44 -1.78
C LYS A 198 25.58 -1.48 -2.66
N THR A 199 24.79 -1.99 -3.62
CA THR A 199 24.01 -1.13 -4.53
C THR A 199 22.80 -0.47 -3.86
N VAL A 200 22.30 -1.03 -2.75
CA VAL A 200 21.18 -0.45 -1.98
C VAL A 200 21.60 0.28 -0.71
N ASN A 201 22.90 0.47 -0.47
CA ASN A 201 23.41 0.88 0.84
C ASN A 201 22.77 2.20 1.34
N ASP A 202 22.65 3.19 0.46
CA ASP A 202 22.24 4.57 0.78
C ASP A 202 20.86 4.95 0.24
N ILE A 203 20.17 4.06 -0.48
CA ILE A 203 18.94 4.42 -1.21
C ILE A 203 17.80 4.84 -0.26
N HIS A 204 17.79 4.35 0.97
CA HIS A 204 16.84 4.75 2.02
C HIS A 204 16.89 6.24 2.37
N LYS A 205 18.01 6.93 2.07
CA LYS A 205 18.17 8.38 2.26
C LYS A 205 17.51 9.21 1.16
N ARG A 206 16.98 8.56 0.13
CA ARG A 206 16.39 9.20 -1.06
C ARG A 206 14.92 8.82 -1.16
N GLY A 207 14.08 9.78 -1.50
CA GLY A 207 12.70 9.48 -1.87
C GLY A 207 12.58 8.83 -3.25
N GLY A 208 11.35 8.51 -3.64
CA GLY A 208 11.06 7.80 -4.88
C GLY A 208 11.47 6.32 -4.87
N THR A 209 11.85 5.79 -6.04
CA THR A 209 12.27 4.39 -6.22
C THR A 209 13.44 4.30 -7.20
N ILE A 210 14.50 3.57 -6.84
CA ILE A 210 15.63 3.30 -7.75
C ILE A 210 15.24 2.40 -8.93
N LEU A 211 14.14 1.64 -8.82
CA LEU A 211 13.66 0.75 -9.87
C LEU A 211 12.77 1.46 -10.88
N ARG A 212 12.53 2.77 -10.73
CA ARG A 212 11.47 3.49 -11.45
C ARG A 212 10.10 2.85 -11.20
N THR A 213 9.03 3.44 -11.71
CA THR A 213 7.68 2.90 -11.53
C THR A 213 6.81 3.25 -12.73
N SER A 214 5.74 2.49 -12.95
CA SER A 214 4.73 2.79 -13.95
C SER A 214 3.32 2.51 -13.42
N ARG A 215 2.33 3.11 -14.07
CA ARG A 215 0.91 2.73 -13.96
C ARG A 215 0.54 1.78 -15.11
N GLY A 216 -0.43 0.90 -14.86
CA GLY A 216 -0.90 -0.08 -15.83
C GLY A 216 0.15 -1.10 -16.31
N GLY A 217 -0.13 -1.72 -17.47
CA GLY A 217 0.77 -2.65 -18.13
C GLY A 217 0.88 -4.02 -17.44
N HIS A 218 -0.21 -4.48 -16.82
CA HIS A 218 -0.31 -5.82 -16.23
C HIS A 218 -0.82 -6.82 -17.28
N ASP A 219 -0.09 -7.92 -17.46
CA ASP A 219 -0.44 -9.07 -18.29
C ASP A 219 0.07 -10.31 -17.56
N THR A 220 -0.84 -11.00 -16.88
CA THR A 220 -0.51 -12.11 -15.97
C THR A 220 0.32 -13.18 -16.65
N ASN A 221 -0.05 -13.59 -17.87
CA ASN A 221 0.64 -14.67 -18.58
C ASN A 221 2.06 -14.25 -18.92
N LYS A 222 2.24 -13.07 -19.52
CA LYS A 222 3.59 -12.59 -19.87
C LYS A 222 4.49 -12.39 -18.65
N ILE A 223 3.94 -11.94 -17.53
CA ILE A 223 4.68 -11.78 -16.28
C ILE A 223 5.13 -13.15 -15.77
N VAL A 224 4.21 -14.12 -15.68
CA VAL A 224 4.51 -15.47 -15.17
C VAL A 224 5.44 -16.23 -16.11
N ASP A 225 5.30 -16.07 -17.42
CA ASP A 225 6.24 -16.60 -18.42
C ASP A 225 7.65 -16.05 -18.17
N ASN A 226 7.80 -14.74 -17.92
CA ASN A 226 9.10 -14.15 -17.63
C ASN A 226 9.67 -14.55 -16.26
N ILE A 227 8.83 -14.77 -15.25
CA ILE A 227 9.24 -15.33 -13.96
C ILE A 227 9.85 -16.72 -14.19
N GLN A 228 9.14 -17.57 -14.95
CA GLN A 228 9.56 -18.93 -15.27
C GLN A 228 10.83 -18.96 -16.14
N ASP A 229 10.86 -18.20 -17.24
CA ASP A 229 11.99 -18.15 -18.18
C ASP A 229 13.30 -17.70 -17.53
N ARG A 230 13.21 -16.86 -16.48
CA ARG A 230 14.38 -16.34 -15.75
C ARG A 230 14.75 -17.19 -14.54
N GLY A 231 13.96 -18.21 -14.21
CA GLY A 231 14.14 -19.04 -13.02
C GLY A 231 13.88 -18.27 -11.73
N ILE A 232 13.06 -17.21 -11.75
CA ILE A 232 12.72 -16.43 -10.55
C ILE A 232 11.80 -17.28 -9.68
N ASN A 233 12.14 -17.45 -8.42
CA ASN A 233 11.37 -18.25 -7.47
C ASN A 233 10.90 -17.48 -6.22
N GLN A 234 11.24 -16.20 -6.11
CA GLN A 234 10.64 -15.29 -5.14
C GLN A 234 10.34 -13.95 -5.82
N VAL A 235 9.13 -13.43 -5.63
CA VAL A 235 8.65 -12.20 -6.27
C VAL A 235 8.08 -11.28 -5.20
N TYR A 236 8.70 -10.12 -5.03
CA TYR A 236 8.29 -9.07 -4.09
C TYR A 236 7.67 -7.90 -4.85
N ILE A 237 6.38 -7.67 -4.65
CA ILE A 237 5.58 -6.73 -5.44
C ILE A 237 5.14 -5.56 -4.55
N ILE A 238 5.79 -4.41 -4.71
CA ILE A 238 5.51 -3.19 -3.95
C ILE A 238 4.54 -2.31 -4.74
N GLY A 239 3.34 -2.07 -4.22
CA GLY A 239 2.37 -1.24 -4.92
C GLY A 239 1.02 -1.10 -4.24
N GLY A 240 0.18 -0.19 -4.74
CA GLY A 240 -1.18 0.05 -4.21
C GLY A 240 -2.20 -1.00 -4.69
N ASP A 241 -3.49 -0.74 -4.49
CA ASP A 241 -4.59 -1.67 -4.76
C ASP A 241 -4.50 -2.38 -6.12
N GLY A 242 -4.44 -1.63 -7.23
CA GLY A 242 -4.33 -2.23 -8.56
C GLY A 242 -3.07 -3.10 -8.75
N THR A 243 -1.99 -2.79 -8.03
CA THR A 243 -0.80 -3.64 -8.02
C THR A 243 -1.04 -4.93 -7.25
N GLN A 244 -1.67 -4.86 -6.07
CA GLN A 244 -1.99 -6.03 -5.25
C GLN A 244 -3.00 -6.95 -5.94
N LYS A 245 -3.97 -6.40 -6.68
CA LYS A 245 -4.84 -7.18 -7.59
C LYS A 245 -4.03 -7.94 -8.64
N GLY A 246 -3.02 -7.29 -9.22
CA GLY A 246 -2.06 -7.94 -10.12
C GLY A 246 -1.25 -9.04 -9.42
N ALA A 247 -0.79 -8.82 -8.18
CA ALA A 247 -0.05 -9.80 -7.39
C ALA A 247 -0.90 -11.05 -7.10
N ALA A 248 -2.18 -10.87 -6.75
CA ALA A 248 -3.12 -11.98 -6.58
C ALA A 248 -3.31 -12.78 -7.89
N ALA A 249 -3.40 -12.10 -9.03
CA ALA A 249 -3.51 -12.76 -10.34
C ALA A 249 -2.23 -13.55 -10.69
N ILE A 250 -1.05 -12.98 -10.41
CA ILE A 250 0.24 -13.66 -10.60
C ILE A 250 0.32 -14.91 -9.72
N TYR A 251 -0.01 -14.79 -8.43
CA TYR A 251 -0.06 -15.94 -7.51
C TYR A 251 -0.99 -17.05 -8.02
N LYS A 252 -2.21 -16.72 -8.44
CA LYS A 252 -3.17 -17.71 -8.95
C LYS A 252 -2.63 -18.45 -10.18
N GLU A 253 -1.97 -17.74 -11.09
CA GLU A 253 -1.38 -18.38 -12.27
C GLU A 253 -0.14 -19.22 -11.92
N VAL A 254 0.69 -18.78 -10.97
CA VAL A 254 1.80 -19.57 -10.40
C VAL A 254 1.30 -20.88 -9.80
N GLU A 255 0.25 -20.81 -8.97
CA GLU A 255 -0.38 -21.97 -8.34
C GLU A 255 -0.95 -22.93 -9.39
N LYS A 256 -1.71 -22.40 -10.35
CA LYS A 256 -2.30 -23.18 -11.45
C LYS A 256 -1.24 -23.91 -12.29
N ARG A 257 -0.06 -23.31 -12.46
CA ARG A 257 1.07 -23.92 -13.18
C ARG A 257 1.93 -24.83 -12.30
N GLY A 258 1.68 -24.91 -10.98
CA GLY A 258 2.47 -25.70 -10.05
C GLY A 258 3.93 -25.22 -9.93
N LEU A 259 4.18 -23.92 -10.03
CA LEU A 259 5.53 -23.38 -9.98
C LEU A 259 5.98 -23.18 -8.52
N LYS A 260 7.23 -23.55 -8.20
CA LYS A 260 7.86 -23.26 -6.90
C LYS A 260 8.25 -21.78 -6.83
N VAL A 261 7.25 -20.88 -6.77
CA VAL A 261 7.43 -19.42 -6.72
C VAL A 261 6.65 -18.83 -5.54
N ALA A 262 7.36 -18.17 -4.63
CA ALA A 262 6.73 -17.38 -3.58
C ALA A 262 6.38 -15.97 -4.09
N VAL A 263 5.12 -15.59 -3.99
CA VAL A 263 4.63 -14.25 -4.37
C VAL A 263 4.25 -13.50 -3.09
N ALA A 264 4.99 -12.45 -2.78
CA ALA A 264 4.76 -11.57 -1.63
C ALA A 264 4.36 -10.16 -2.10
N GLY A 265 3.14 -9.75 -1.74
CA GLY A 265 2.66 -8.39 -1.92
C GLY A 265 3.13 -7.50 -0.78
N ILE A 266 3.59 -6.28 -1.09
CA ILE A 266 3.89 -5.24 -0.11
C ILE A 266 2.99 -4.04 -0.42
N PRO A 267 1.97 -3.78 0.42
CA PRO A 267 0.89 -2.88 0.07
C PRO A 267 1.34 -1.44 0.32
N LYS A 268 1.33 -0.63 -0.75
CA LYS A 268 1.84 0.74 -0.76
C LYS A 268 0.71 1.71 -1.06
N THR A 269 0.25 2.38 -0.02
CA THR A 269 -0.66 3.54 -0.10
C THR A 269 -0.17 4.61 0.86
N ILE A 270 -0.28 5.87 0.44
CA ILE A 270 0.00 7.01 1.33
C ILE A 270 -1.26 7.43 2.08
N ASP A 271 -2.44 7.06 1.57
CA ASP A 271 -3.74 7.53 2.07
C ASP A 271 -4.21 6.76 3.33
N ASN A 272 -3.45 5.76 3.77
CA ASN A 272 -3.77 4.89 4.92
C ASN A 272 -5.15 4.22 4.85
N ASP A 273 -5.54 3.80 3.65
CA ASP A 273 -6.86 3.30 3.31
C ASP A 273 -6.95 1.76 3.24
N ILE A 274 -5.98 1.02 3.78
CA ILE A 274 -6.03 -0.45 3.78
C ILE A 274 -6.79 -0.94 5.01
N ALA A 275 -7.90 -1.64 4.79
CA ALA A 275 -8.85 -1.99 5.84
C ALA A 275 -8.28 -2.83 7.00
N VAL A 276 -7.37 -3.74 6.67
CA VAL A 276 -6.94 -4.82 7.57
C VAL A 276 -5.72 -4.44 8.41
N ILE A 277 -5.01 -3.36 8.05
CA ILE A 277 -3.76 -2.97 8.73
C ILE A 277 -3.95 -1.66 9.48
N ASP A 278 -3.22 -1.50 10.60
CA ASP A 278 -3.28 -0.32 11.44
C ASP A 278 -2.76 0.93 10.71
N LYS A 279 -1.72 0.74 9.88
CA LYS A 279 -1.04 1.81 9.17
C LYS A 279 -0.34 1.35 7.89
N SER A 280 -0.36 2.15 6.83
CA SER A 280 0.47 1.98 5.63
C SER A 280 1.78 2.78 5.70
N PHE A 281 2.86 2.26 5.11
CA PHE A 281 4.15 2.93 5.20
C PHE A 281 4.17 4.20 4.35
N GLY A 282 4.84 5.22 4.86
CA GLY A 282 4.89 6.56 4.27
C GLY A 282 3.76 7.48 4.73
N PHE A 283 2.77 6.99 5.49
CA PHE A 283 1.68 7.81 6.02
C PHE A 283 2.15 8.83 7.05
N ASP A 284 2.98 8.44 8.03
CA ASP A 284 3.47 9.38 9.05
C ASP A 284 4.32 10.47 8.41
N THR A 285 5.18 10.08 7.46
CA THR A 285 5.99 11.02 6.67
C THR A 285 5.08 11.98 5.90
N ALA A 286 3.99 11.47 5.31
CA ALA A 286 3.06 12.32 4.56
C ALA A 286 2.35 13.36 5.42
N VAL A 287 1.94 12.96 6.63
CA VAL A 287 1.34 13.85 7.63
C VAL A 287 2.34 14.92 8.07
N GLU A 288 3.59 14.54 8.33
CA GLU A 288 4.66 15.48 8.71
C GLU A 288 4.92 16.52 7.61
N GLU A 289 4.96 16.10 6.34
CA GLU A 289 5.10 17.03 5.22
C GLU A 289 3.89 17.91 4.99
N ALA A 290 2.68 17.35 5.15
CA ALA A 290 1.45 18.12 5.08
C ALA A 290 1.44 19.23 6.15
N GLN A 291 1.90 18.93 7.37
CA GLN A 291 2.04 19.92 8.44
C GLN A 291 3.02 21.04 8.04
N ARG A 292 4.14 20.73 7.38
CA ARG A 292 5.07 21.77 6.90
C ARG A 292 4.39 22.75 5.93
N ALA A 293 3.55 22.24 5.03
CA ALA A 293 2.79 23.07 4.10
C ALA A 293 1.70 23.89 4.82
N ILE A 294 1.01 23.30 5.79
CA ILE A 294 0.01 23.98 6.63
C ILE A 294 0.65 25.13 7.41
N ASN A 295 1.77 24.89 8.07
CA ASN A 295 2.47 25.92 8.85
C ASN A 295 2.92 27.09 7.96
N ALA A 296 3.40 26.80 6.74
CA ALA A 296 3.75 27.84 5.77
C ALA A 296 2.52 28.65 5.33
N ALA A 297 1.39 28.00 5.08
CA ALA A 297 0.14 28.68 4.76
C ALA A 297 -0.33 29.57 5.91
N HIS A 298 -0.28 29.07 7.14
CA HIS A 298 -0.68 29.79 8.35
C HIS A 298 0.14 31.08 8.52
N VAL A 299 1.48 30.99 8.50
CA VAL A 299 2.37 32.16 8.60
C VAL A 299 2.09 33.19 7.50
N GLU A 300 1.90 32.74 6.26
CA GLU A 300 1.59 33.64 5.13
C GLU A 300 0.28 34.40 5.31
N VAL A 301 -0.76 33.75 5.86
CA VAL A 301 -2.10 34.34 5.93
C VAL A 301 -2.33 35.13 7.21
N GLU A 302 -1.66 34.77 8.30
CA GLU A 302 -1.61 35.57 9.53
C GLU A 302 -0.87 36.91 9.29
N SER A 303 0.10 36.93 8.37
CA SER A 303 0.91 38.11 8.06
C SER A 303 0.20 39.19 7.22
N VAL A 304 -1.06 38.97 6.81
CA VAL A 304 -1.82 39.87 5.94
C VAL A 304 -3.25 40.04 6.45
N GLU A 305 -3.85 41.21 6.20
CA GLU A 305 -5.26 41.45 6.54
C GLU A 305 -6.19 40.56 5.69
N ASN A 306 -7.18 39.95 6.33
CA ASN A 306 -8.17 39.07 5.71
C ASN A 306 -7.50 37.92 4.90
N GLY A 307 -6.48 37.31 5.49
CA GLY A 307 -5.71 36.23 4.86
C GLY A 307 -6.47 34.91 4.82
N VAL A 308 -6.50 34.24 3.67
CA VAL A 308 -7.11 32.90 3.52
C VAL A 308 -6.10 31.94 2.91
N GLY A 309 -5.65 30.96 3.68
CA GLY A 309 -4.74 29.91 3.23
C GLY A 309 -5.51 28.66 2.84
N ILE A 310 -5.29 28.15 1.63
CA ILE A 310 -5.85 26.86 1.19
C ILE A 310 -4.70 25.90 0.91
N VAL A 311 -4.67 24.79 1.62
CA VAL A 311 -3.66 23.74 1.45
C VAL A 311 -4.32 22.47 0.92
N LYS A 312 -4.04 22.14 -0.35
CA LYS A 312 -4.53 20.91 -0.97
C LYS A 312 -3.66 19.72 -0.56
N LEU A 313 -4.26 18.72 0.07
CA LEU A 313 -3.58 17.50 0.47
C LEU A 313 -4.04 16.29 -0.34
N MET A 314 -3.25 15.24 -0.24
CA MET A 314 -3.62 13.91 -0.75
C MET A 314 -4.85 13.37 -0.01
N GLY A 315 -5.59 12.50 -0.69
CA GLY A 315 -6.84 11.94 -0.17
C GLY A 315 -7.88 11.80 -1.27
N ARG A 316 -7.63 10.87 -2.20
CA ARG A 316 -8.50 10.65 -3.37
C ARG A 316 -9.88 10.13 -3.00
N TYR A 317 -9.91 9.13 -2.11
CA TYR A 317 -11.13 8.47 -1.66
C TYR A 317 -11.31 8.55 -0.15
N SER A 318 -10.24 8.86 0.59
CA SER A 318 -10.27 8.99 2.04
C SER A 318 -9.50 10.21 2.54
N GLY A 319 -9.98 10.80 3.62
CA GLY A 319 -9.47 12.04 4.21
C GLY A 319 -8.42 11.88 5.30
N PHE A 320 -7.79 10.70 5.47
CA PHE A 320 -6.94 10.43 6.65
C PHE A 320 -5.75 11.39 6.78
N ILE A 321 -5.05 11.70 5.68
CA ILE A 321 -3.92 12.64 5.72
C ILE A 321 -4.42 14.02 6.17
N ALA A 322 -5.50 14.52 5.56
CA ALA A 322 -6.08 15.82 5.90
C ALA A 322 -6.56 15.88 7.36
N MET A 323 -7.26 14.85 7.84
CA MET A 323 -7.74 14.76 9.21
C MET A 323 -6.59 14.74 10.23
N ILE A 324 -5.59 13.87 10.01
CA ILE A 324 -4.48 13.74 10.97
C ILE A 324 -3.54 14.94 10.91
N ALA A 325 -3.25 15.50 9.73
CA ALA A 325 -2.44 16.71 9.59
C ALA A 325 -3.11 17.92 10.27
N THR A 326 -4.43 18.05 10.15
CA THR A 326 -5.22 19.07 10.85
C THR A 326 -5.10 18.93 12.38
N LEU A 327 -5.33 17.72 12.90
CA LEU A 327 -5.18 17.44 14.34
C LEU A 327 -3.76 17.65 14.86
N ALA A 328 -2.75 17.41 14.02
CA ALA A 328 -1.35 17.58 14.38
C ALA A 328 -0.90 19.06 14.36
N SER A 329 -1.36 19.86 13.39
CA SER A 329 -1.02 21.29 13.28
C SER A 329 -1.70 22.14 14.33
N ARG A 330 -3.01 21.96 14.56
CA ARG A 330 -3.87 22.86 15.37
C ARG A 330 -4.05 24.29 14.82
N ASP A 331 -3.39 24.65 13.72
CA ASP A 331 -3.51 25.98 13.08
C ASP A 331 -4.55 25.98 11.94
N VAL A 332 -5.26 24.87 11.75
CA VAL A 332 -6.27 24.69 10.71
C VAL A 332 -7.65 25.03 11.26
N ASP A 333 -8.35 25.92 10.58
CA ASP A 333 -9.73 26.32 10.91
C ASP A 333 -10.78 25.45 10.24
N CYS A 334 -10.48 24.93 9.04
CA CYS A 334 -11.41 24.11 8.29
C CYS A 334 -10.68 22.94 7.60
N CYS A 335 -11.16 21.72 7.79
CA CYS A 335 -10.72 20.51 7.11
C CYS A 335 -11.88 19.94 6.29
N LEU A 336 -11.67 19.88 4.98
CA LEU A 336 -12.61 19.35 3.99
C LEU A 336 -12.08 18.02 3.45
N ILE A 337 -12.87 16.95 3.61
CA ILE A 337 -12.52 15.59 3.24
C ILE A 337 -13.58 14.95 2.32
N PRO A 338 -13.24 13.93 1.51
CA PRO A 338 -14.20 13.28 0.61
C PRO A 338 -15.43 12.73 1.34
N GLU A 339 -15.25 12.27 2.58
CA GLU A 339 -16.30 11.63 3.38
C GLU A 339 -17.29 12.62 3.99
N SER A 340 -16.90 13.90 4.15
CA SER A 340 -17.72 14.92 4.82
C SER A 340 -18.29 15.89 3.79
N PRO A 341 -19.60 15.78 3.46
CA PRO A 341 -20.25 16.73 2.59
C PRO A 341 -20.18 18.14 3.18
N PHE A 342 -19.97 19.15 2.34
CA PHE A 342 -20.11 20.57 2.68
C PHE A 342 -20.79 21.30 1.53
N TYR A 343 -21.37 22.48 1.78
CA TYR A 343 -21.93 23.36 0.76
C TYR A 343 -21.34 24.77 0.88
N LEU A 344 -21.37 25.53 -0.21
CA LEU A 344 -20.70 26.84 -0.27
C LEU A 344 -21.55 27.97 0.31
N GLU A 345 -22.79 28.10 -0.15
CA GLU A 345 -23.68 29.25 0.09
C GLU A 345 -24.87 28.89 0.98
N GLY A 346 -25.41 29.88 1.70
CA GLY A 346 -26.55 29.72 2.60
C GLY A 346 -26.13 29.57 4.06
N GLN A 347 -27.13 29.61 4.95
CA GLN A 347 -26.92 29.60 6.40
C GLN A 347 -26.25 28.29 6.85
N GLY A 348 -25.07 28.38 7.46
CA GLY A 348 -24.23 27.28 7.88
C GLY A 348 -23.24 26.79 6.81
N GLY A 349 -23.14 27.50 5.68
CA GLY A 349 -22.28 27.18 4.55
C GLY A 349 -20.82 27.59 4.76
N LEU A 350 -19.95 27.10 3.86
CA LEU A 350 -18.52 27.38 3.92
C LEU A 350 -18.21 28.88 3.83
N PHE A 351 -18.89 29.63 2.97
CA PHE A 351 -18.61 31.07 2.81
C PHE A 351 -18.94 31.88 4.07
N GLU A 352 -20.07 31.58 4.73
CA GLU A 352 -20.43 32.22 6.01
C GLU A 352 -19.40 31.88 7.09
N PHE A 353 -18.95 30.62 7.16
CA PHE A 353 -17.91 30.22 8.11
C PHE A 353 -16.58 30.95 7.85
N VAL A 354 -16.16 31.09 6.58
CA VAL A 354 -14.97 31.87 6.22
C VAL A 354 -15.13 33.32 6.66
N GLU A 355 -16.29 33.94 6.40
CA GLU A 355 -16.56 35.33 6.78
C GLU A 355 -16.49 35.52 8.29
N GLN A 356 -17.07 34.60 9.07
CA GLN A 356 -17.02 34.61 10.52
C GLN A 356 -15.57 34.53 11.03
N ARG A 357 -14.77 33.57 10.55
CA ARG A 357 -13.37 33.41 10.97
C ARG A 357 -12.52 34.63 10.63
N LEU A 358 -12.71 35.23 9.46
CA LEU A 358 -11.99 36.45 9.09
C LEU A 358 -12.35 37.63 10.00
N LYS A 359 -13.63 37.79 10.39
CA LYS A 359 -14.04 38.84 11.35
C LYS A 359 -13.49 38.61 12.76
N GLU A 360 -13.42 37.35 13.20
CA GLU A 360 -12.94 36.99 14.53
C GLU A 360 -11.41 37.07 14.66
N ASN A 361 -10.68 36.55 13.66
CA ASN A 361 -9.24 36.31 13.76
C ASN A 361 -8.39 37.04 12.72
N GLY A 362 -9.00 37.69 11.72
CA GLY A 362 -8.31 38.35 10.61
C GLY A 362 -7.69 37.41 9.57
N HIS A 363 -7.66 36.10 9.82
CA HIS A 363 -7.11 35.10 8.92
C HIS A 363 -7.77 33.72 9.09
N MET A 364 -7.57 32.83 8.12
CA MET A 364 -8.08 31.46 8.15
C MET A 364 -7.21 30.50 7.34
N VAL A 365 -7.05 29.26 7.81
CA VAL A 365 -6.44 28.14 7.08
C VAL A 365 -7.45 27.03 6.81
N ILE A 366 -7.57 26.65 5.55
CA ILE A 366 -8.41 25.56 5.05
C ILE A 366 -7.51 24.45 4.51
N VAL A 367 -7.64 23.26 5.08
CA VAL A 367 -7.07 22.01 4.55
C VAL A 367 -8.12 21.31 3.69
N LEU A 368 -7.72 20.92 2.48
CA LEU A 368 -8.61 20.35 1.48
C LEU A 368 -8.02 19.07 0.90
N ALA A 369 -8.62 17.92 1.16
CA ALA A 369 -8.24 16.69 0.47
C ALA A 369 -8.67 16.74 -1.00
N GLU A 370 -7.82 16.23 -1.91
CA GLU A 370 -8.05 16.29 -3.36
C GLU A 370 -9.38 15.68 -3.82
N GLY A 371 -9.91 14.68 -3.09
CA GLY A 371 -11.19 14.05 -3.40
C GLY A 371 -12.43 14.79 -2.87
N ALA A 372 -12.28 15.82 -2.03
CA ALA A 372 -13.40 16.58 -1.51
C ALA A 372 -14.01 17.48 -2.60
N GLY A 373 -15.34 17.66 -2.60
CA GLY A 373 -16.03 18.64 -3.46
C GLY A 373 -15.96 18.39 -4.98
N GLN A 374 -15.58 17.18 -5.41
CA GLN A 374 -15.44 16.82 -6.84
C GLN A 374 -16.74 17.02 -7.63
N GLU A 375 -17.89 16.89 -7.01
CA GLU A 375 -19.21 17.11 -7.61
C GLU A 375 -19.41 18.56 -8.07
N TYR A 376 -18.89 19.53 -7.33
CA TYR A 376 -19.09 20.94 -7.63
C TYR A 376 -18.30 21.37 -8.86
N VAL A 377 -17.08 20.84 -8.99
CA VAL A 377 -16.22 21.11 -10.14
C VAL A 377 -16.79 20.43 -11.38
N ALA A 378 -17.29 19.20 -11.25
CA ALA A 378 -17.90 18.46 -12.36
C ALA A 378 -19.15 19.17 -12.92
N GLN A 379 -20.01 19.71 -12.05
CA GLN A 379 -21.17 20.50 -12.45
C GLN A 379 -20.77 21.82 -13.12
N SER A 380 -19.72 22.48 -12.62
CA SER A 380 -19.26 23.78 -13.13
C SER A 380 -18.59 23.69 -14.51
N MET A 381 -17.92 22.58 -14.83
CA MET A 381 -17.00 22.50 -15.97
C MET A 381 -17.47 21.59 -17.13
N HIS A 382 -18.62 20.90 -17.03
CA HIS A 382 -19.14 19.97 -18.07
C HIS A 382 -18.07 18.97 -18.61
N VAL A 383 -17.16 18.49 -17.76
CA VAL A 383 -15.97 17.72 -18.19
C VAL A 383 -16.29 16.24 -18.38
N VAL A 384 -15.69 15.66 -19.43
CA VAL A 384 -15.74 14.22 -19.75
C VAL A 384 -14.90 13.40 -18.75
N ASP A 385 -15.45 12.27 -18.33
CA ASP A 385 -14.89 11.37 -17.33
C ASP A 385 -13.60 10.66 -17.81
N GLY A 386 -12.44 11.32 -17.64
CA GLY A 386 -11.14 10.79 -18.01
C GLY A 386 -10.61 9.72 -17.05
N LYS A 387 -9.89 8.71 -17.56
CA LYS A 387 -9.24 7.67 -16.76
C LYS A 387 -7.73 7.61 -16.99
N ASP A 388 -6.97 7.26 -15.96
CA ASP A 388 -5.54 6.99 -16.07
C ASP A 388 -5.25 5.62 -16.73
N ALA A 389 -3.97 5.33 -17.03
CA ALA A 389 -3.55 4.07 -17.65
C ALA A 389 -3.83 2.81 -16.79
N SER A 390 -4.16 2.98 -15.51
CA SER A 390 -4.59 1.91 -14.60
C SER A 390 -6.12 1.83 -14.48
N GLY A 391 -6.87 2.68 -15.19
CA GLY A 391 -8.33 2.71 -15.17
C GLY A 391 -8.94 3.56 -14.05
N ASN A 392 -8.14 4.31 -13.28
CA ASN A 392 -8.66 5.18 -12.22
C ASN A 392 -9.22 6.48 -12.80
N ARG A 393 -10.32 6.99 -12.24
CA ARG A 393 -10.85 8.32 -12.57
C ARG A 393 -9.80 9.41 -12.32
N LEU A 394 -9.67 10.35 -13.25
CA LEU A 394 -8.89 11.56 -13.07
C LEU A 394 -9.72 12.56 -12.26
N LEU A 395 -9.18 13.01 -11.13
CA LEU A 395 -9.82 14.04 -10.32
C LEU A 395 -9.63 15.42 -10.95
N LEU A 396 -10.63 16.28 -10.76
CA LEU A 396 -10.56 17.69 -11.11
C LEU A 396 -9.81 18.46 -10.01
N ASP A 397 -9.16 19.57 -10.36
CA ASP A 397 -8.45 20.39 -9.37
C ASP A 397 -9.43 21.24 -8.56
N VAL A 398 -9.90 20.64 -7.46
CA VAL A 398 -10.86 21.28 -6.56
C VAL A 398 -10.23 22.45 -5.78
N GLY A 399 -8.90 22.48 -5.62
CA GLY A 399 -8.20 23.51 -4.86
C GLY A 399 -8.20 24.85 -5.60
N LEU A 400 -7.88 24.83 -6.89
CA LEU A 400 -7.98 26.03 -7.73
C LEU A 400 -9.43 26.49 -7.90
N TRP A 401 -10.35 25.54 -8.09
CA TRP A 401 -11.77 25.86 -8.21
C TRP A 401 -12.31 26.54 -6.94
N LEU A 402 -12.03 25.98 -5.76
CA LEU A 402 -12.49 26.53 -4.49
C LEU A 402 -11.86 27.91 -4.21
N THR A 403 -10.58 28.07 -4.54
CA THR A 403 -9.87 29.36 -4.48
C THR A 403 -10.61 30.43 -5.28
N GLN A 404 -11.02 30.13 -6.51
CA GLN A 404 -11.74 31.07 -7.34
C GLN A 404 -13.12 31.40 -6.76
N LYS A 405 -13.86 30.39 -6.30
CA LYS A 405 -15.20 30.57 -5.72
C LYS A 405 -15.20 31.43 -4.45
N ILE A 406 -14.21 31.25 -3.58
CA ILE A 406 -14.07 32.10 -2.39
C ILE A 406 -13.72 33.54 -2.80
N LYS A 407 -12.81 33.75 -3.76
CA LYS A 407 -12.49 35.10 -4.26
C LYS A 407 -13.72 35.80 -4.84
N ASP A 408 -14.45 35.12 -5.73
CA ASP A 408 -15.63 35.66 -6.39
C ASP A 408 -16.68 36.06 -5.33
N HIS A 409 -16.98 35.19 -4.37
CA HIS A 409 -17.95 35.48 -3.32
C HIS A 409 -17.57 36.73 -2.51
N PHE A 410 -16.33 36.83 -2.05
CA PHE A 410 -15.90 37.94 -1.20
C PHE A 410 -15.78 39.26 -1.97
N MET A 411 -15.38 39.23 -3.25
CA MET A 411 -15.30 40.42 -4.10
C MET A 411 -16.67 40.90 -4.61
N GLU A 412 -17.54 39.97 -5.02
CA GLU A 412 -18.79 40.30 -5.69
C GLU A 412 -19.95 40.47 -4.72
N VAL A 413 -20.03 39.63 -3.69
CA VAL A 413 -21.15 39.59 -2.73
C VAL A 413 -20.82 40.40 -1.47
N GLN A 414 -19.74 40.04 -0.77
CA GLN A 414 -19.42 40.66 0.53
C GLN A 414 -18.77 42.04 0.43
N LYS A 415 -18.20 42.38 -0.74
CA LYS A 415 -17.41 43.61 -0.94
C LYS A 415 -16.26 43.75 0.07
N MET A 416 -15.69 42.61 0.46
CA MET A 416 -14.61 42.50 1.43
C MET A 416 -13.34 42.00 0.73
N PRO A 417 -12.25 42.79 0.71
CA PRO A 417 -11.00 42.34 0.11
C PRO A 417 -10.39 41.22 0.96
N ILE A 418 -9.95 40.14 0.30
CA ILE A 418 -9.27 39.00 0.93
C ILE A 418 -7.91 38.74 0.27
N ASN A 419 -6.95 38.25 1.06
CA ASN A 419 -5.62 37.86 0.59
C ASN A 419 -5.50 36.34 0.58
N LEU A 420 -5.83 35.72 -0.56
CA LEU A 420 -5.88 34.25 -0.66
C LEU A 420 -4.56 33.65 -1.17
N LYS A 421 -4.02 32.68 -0.43
CA LYS A 421 -2.84 31.87 -0.77
C LYS A 421 -3.23 30.42 -0.97
N TYR A 422 -2.81 29.84 -2.09
CA TYR A 422 -3.05 28.43 -2.40
C TYR A 422 -1.72 27.67 -2.43
N ILE A 423 -1.65 26.56 -1.70
CA ILE A 423 -0.47 25.69 -1.63
C ILE A 423 -0.86 24.26 -2.01
N ASP A 424 -0.17 23.71 -3.02
CA ASP A 424 -0.26 22.30 -3.42
C ASP A 424 1.08 21.59 -3.20
N PRO A 425 1.30 20.99 -2.01
CA PRO A 425 2.51 20.23 -1.69
C PRO A 425 2.49 18.78 -2.22
N THR A 426 1.53 18.37 -3.07
CA THR A 426 1.29 16.95 -3.41
C THR A 426 2.55 16.18 -3.81
N TYR A 427 3.41 16.74 -4.66
CA TYR A 427 4.64 16.06 -5.07
C TYR A 427 5.76 16.15 -4.02
N MET A 428 5.80 17.24 -3.24
CA MET A 428 6.74 17.39 -2.13
C MET A 428 6.49 16.33 -1.06
N ILE A 429 5.22 16.03 -0.77
CA ILE A 429 4.81 15.00 0.20
C ILE A 429 5.29 13.60 -0.24
N ARG A 430 5.14 13.26 -1.52
CA ARG A 430 5.36 11.87 -2.00
C ARG A 430 6.80 11.54 -2.37
N ALA A 431 7.60 12.56 -2.70
CA ALA A 431 8.91 12.39 -3.34
C ALA A 431 10.08 12.43 -2.36
N ILE A 432 9.82 12.63 -1.06
CA ILE A 432 10.86 12.73 -0.04
C ILE A 432 11.24 11.35 0.57
N PRO A 433 12.40 11.24 1.23
CA PRO A 433 12.71 10.07 2.06
C PRO A 433 11.73 9.92 3.23
N SER A 434 11.55 8.69 3.71
CA SER A 434 10.73 8.41 4.90
C SER A 434 11.40 8.88 6.19
N ASN A 435 10.58 9.33 7.15
CA ASN A 435 11.01 9.67 8.50
C ASN A 435 11.40 8.43 9.32
N ALA A 436 11.84 8.64 10.56
CA ALA A 436 12.31 7.55 11.43
C ALA A 436 11.25 6.49 11.72
N SER A 437 10.01 6.90 11.98
CA SER A 437 8.88 6.00 12.26
C SER A 437 8.58 5.10 11.06
N ASP A 438 8.45 5.69 9.88
CA ASP A 438 8.22 4.96 8.64
C ASP A 438 9.41 4.09 8.25
N ASN A 439 10.65 4.49 8.54
CA ASN A 439 11.82 3.64 8.31
C ASN A 439 11.79 2.36 9.14
N VAL A 440 11.47 2.46 10.44
CA VAL A 440 11.30 1.28 11.30
C VAL A 440 10.20 0.38 10.77
N TYR A 441 9.07 0.96 10.36
CA TYR A 441 7.98 0.19 9.79
C TYR A 441 8.40 -0.50 8.48
N CYS A 442 9.02 0.22 7.53
CA CYS A 442 9.52 -0.36 6.28
C CYS A 442 10.47 -1.54 6.52
N THR A 443 11.35 -1.44 7.52
CA THR A 443 12.24 -2.54 7.92
C THR A 443 11.47 -3.76 8.39
N LEU A 444 10.55 -3.60 9.34
CA LEU A 444 9.77 -4.73 9.87
C LEU A 444 8.88 -5.38 8.80
N LEU A 445 8.32 -4.55 7.91
CA LEU A 445 7.49 -4.98 6.79
C LEU A 445 8.30 -5.82 5.79
N ALA A 446 9.46 -5.31 5.36
CA ALA A 446 10.36 -5.98 4.44
C ALA A 446 10.91 -7.29 5.00
N GLN A 447 11.42 -7.27 6.23
CA GLN A 447 11.96 -8.46 6.88
C GLN A 447 10.89 -9.54 7.05
N SER A 448 9.68 -9.15 7.45
CA SER A 448 8.53 -10.07 7.55
C SER A 448 8.16 -10.68 6.19
N ALA A 449 8.18 -9.90 5.10
CA ALA A 449 7.94 -10.43 3.75
C ALA A 449 9.03 -11.44 3.34
N VAL A 450 10.30 -11.15 3.63
CA VAL A 450 11.43 -12.07 3.39
C VAL A 450 11.26 -13.35 4.20
N HIS A 451 10.96 -13.25 5.49
CA HIS A 451 10.72 -14.41 6.35
C HIS A 451 9.59 -15.28 5.83
N GLY A 452 8.48 -14.67 5.40
CA GLY A 452 7.32 -15.39 4.86
C GLY A 452 7.65 -16.14 3.57
N ALA A 453 8.31 -15.47 2.62
CA ALA A 453 8.70 -16.09 1.35
C ALA A 453 9.70 -17.23 1.56
N MET A 454 10.75 -17.03 2.37
CA MET A 454 11.71 -18.09 2.70
C MET A 454 11.04 -19.27 3.40
N ALA A 455 10.06 -18.99 4.26
CA ALA A 455 9.28 -20.00 4.95
C ALA A 455 8.23 -20.70 4.07
N GLY A 456 8.13 -20.39 2.77
CA GLY A 456 7.24 -21.07 1.84
C GLY A 456 5.81 -20.53 1.77
N TYR A 457 5.50 -19.43 2.46
CA TYR A 457 4.24 -18.72 2.27
C TYR A 457 4.23 -18.01 0.91
N THR A 458 3.06 -17.96 0.27
CA THR A 458 2.86 -17.34 -1.05
C THR A 458 1.46 -16.77 -1.17
N GLY A 459 1.22 -15.85 -2.10
CA GLY A 459 -0.09 -15.21 -2.26
C GLY A 459 -0.50 -14.38 -1.03
N PHE A 460 0.47 -13.86 -0.29
CA PHE A 460 0.26 -13.11 0.95
C PHE A 460 0.78 -11.68 0.85
N THR A 461 0.30 -10.86 1.77
CA THR A 461 0.81 -9.53 2.08
C THR A 461 1.16 -9.44 3.55
N VAL A 462 1.90 -8.42 3.94
CA VAL A 462 2.30 -8.17 5.32
C VAL A 462 1.79 -6.80 5.75
N GLY A 463 1.39 -6.68 7.01
CA GLY A 463 1.19 -5.39 7.65
C GLY A 463 0.97 -5.50 9.16
N PRO A 464 0.99 -4.37 9.88
CA PRO A 464 0.70 -4.31 11.30
C PRO A 464 -0.79 -4.48 11.52
N VAL A 465 -1.16 -5.41 12.39
CA VAL A 465 -2.52 -5.62 12.90
C VAL A 465 -2.41 -5.59 14.41
N ASN A 466 -3.06 -4.62 15.05
CA ASN A 466 -2.94 -4.37 16.50
C ASN A 466 -1.48 -4.37 16.99
N SER A 467 -0.63 -3.59 16.33
CA SER A 467 0.81 -3.44 16.61
C SER A 467 1.66 -4.71 16.41
N ARG A 468 1.12 -5.78 15.82
CA ARG A 468 1.86 -7.00 15.48
C ARG A 468 1.83 -7.22 13.98
N HIS A 469 2.98 -7.55 13.38
CA HIS A 469 2.99 -7.88 11.96
C HIS A 469 2.34 -9.25 11.73
N ALA A 470 1.46 -9.32 10.74
CA ALA A 470 0.75 -10.53 10.36
C ALA A 470 0.89 -10.79 8.85
N TYR A 471 0.78 -12.06 8.47
CA TYR A 471 0.55 -12.46 7.09
C TYR A 471 -0.94 -12.41 6.81
N ILE A 472 -1.31 -11.67 5.77
CA ILE A 472 -2.69 -11.38 5.38
C ILE A 472 -2.89 -11.90 3.95
N PRO A 473 -4.02 -12.53 3.60
CA PRO A 473 -4.30 -12.88 2.21
C PRO A 473 -4.34 -11.63 1.32
N ILE A 474 -3.74 -11.67 0.12
CA ILE A 474 -3.73 -10.50 -0.77
C ILE A 474 -5.17 -10.01 -1.07
N ALA A 475 -6.11 -10.95 -1.21
CA ALA A 475 -7.52 -10.65 -1.46
C ALA A 475 -8.12 -9.71 -0.39
N ARG A 476 -7.73 -9.87 0.87
CA ARG A 476 -8.23 -9.07 1.99
C ARG A 476 -7.82 -7.60 1.91
N VAL A 477 -6.63 -7.32 1.41
CA VAL A 477 -6.14 -5.94 1.24
C VAL A 477 -6.82 -5.23 0.07
N THR A 478 -7.35 -5.98 -0.89
CA THR A 478 -8.00 -5.44 -2.09
C THR A 478 -9.53 -5.43 -2.03
N GLU A 479 -10.11 -5.93 -0.94
CA GLU A 479 -11.55 -6.15 -0.80
C GLU A 479 -12.30 -4.84 -0.51
N THR A 480 -11.82 -4.10 0.49
CA THR A 480 -12.42 -2.84 0.94
C THR A 480 -11.34 -1.81 1.24
N GLN A 481 -11.71 -0.54 1.09
CA GLN A 481 -10.88 0.58 1.52
C GLN A 481 -11.43 1.14 2.83
N ASN A 482 -10.53 1.51 3.74
CA ASN A 482 -10.88 2.31 4.90
C ASN A 482 -11.15 3.75 4.48
N ILE A 483 -12.18 4.32 5.08
CA ILE A 483 -12.55 5.73 4.97
C ILE A 483 -12.69 6.32 6.38
N VAL A 484 -12.59 7.64 6.49
CA VAL A 484 -12.89 8.35 7.73
C VAL A 484 -14.37 8.20 8.05
N LYS A 485 -14.68 7.60 9.20
CA LYS A 485 -16.05 7.54 9.71
C LYS A 485 -16.39 8.83 10.43
N LEU A 486 -17.42 9.53 9.98
CA LEU A 486 -17.84 10.81 10.58
C LEU A 486 -18.42 10.62 12.00
N THR A 487 -18.95 9.42 12.30
CA THR A 487 -19.45 9.04 13.62
C THR A 487 -18.34 8.67 14.61
N ASP A 488 -17.10 8.49 14.15
CA ASP A 488 -15.99 8.10 15.02
C ASP A 488 -15.46 9.28 15.85
N ARG A 489 -14.96 8.94 17.04
CA ARG A 489 -14.39 9.91 17.99
C ARG A 489 -13.23 10.72 17.43
N MET A 490 -12.54 10.23 16.40
CA MET A 490 -11.45 10.96 15.75
C MET A 490 -11.96 12.16 14.96
N TRP A 491 -13.03 12.00 14.18
CA TRP A 491 -13.64 13.11 13.46
C TRP A 491 -14.26 14.12 14.43
N ALA A 492 -14.96 13.64 15.46
CA ALA A 492 -15.50 14.51 16.51
C ALA A 492 -14.42 15.35 17.22
N ARG A 493 -13.23 14.78 17.48
CA ARG A 493 -12.08 15.52 18.02
C ARG A 493 -11.57 16.58 17.06
N LEU A 494 -11.56 16.31 15.76
CA LEU A 494 -11.18 17.30 14.75
C LEU A 494 -12.16 18.47 14.76
N LEU A 495 -13.46 18.22 14.71
CA LEU A 495 -14.47 19.27 14.76
C LEU A 495 -14.35 20.12 16.04
N ALA A 496 -14.15 19.47 17.20
CA ALA A 496 -13.94 20.16 18.47
C ALA A 496 -12.63 20.97 18.52
N SER A 497 -11.58 20.53 17.83
CA SER A 497 -10.28 21.23 17.80
C SER A 497 -10.29 22.43 16.86
N THR A 498 -10.98 22.33 15.74
CA THR A 498 -11.07 23.39 14.71
C THR A 498 -12.21 24.37 14.99
N ASN A 499 -13.18 23.96 15.82
CA ASN A 499 -14.47 24.63 16.00
C ASN A 499 -15.25 24.81 14.68
N GLN A 500 -14.96 24.00 13.66
CA GLN A 500 -15.69 24.03 12.40
C GLN A 500 -17.08 23.39 12.54
N PRO A 501 -18.11 23.90 11.84
CA PRO A 501 -19.39 23.21 11.78
C PRO A 501 -19.27 21.90 10.98
N SER A 502 -20.22 20.99 11.17
CA SER A 502 -20.26 19.75 10.37
C SER A 502 -20.69 19.97 8.91
N PHE A 503 -21.19 21.18 8.57
CA PHE A 503 -21.77 21.53 7.27
C PHE A 503 -22.94 20.63 6.83
N LEU A 504 -23.58 19.91 7.77
CA LEU A 504 -24.69 18.99 7.50
C LEU A 504 -26.07 19.64 7.64
N HIS A 505 -26.16 20.86 8.16
CA HIS A 505 -27.45 21.50 8.46
C HIS A 505 -28.08 22.07 7.17
N ASN A 506 -29.38 21.81 6.98
CA ASN A 506 -30.27 22.39 5.94
C ASN A 506 -30.18 21.90 4.49
N SER A 507 -29.75 20.68 4.19
CA SER A 507 -29.90 20.15 2.82
C SER A 507 -30.38 18.70 2.79
N GLU A 508 -31.61 18.47 2.30
CA GLU A 508 -32.14 17.14 1.98
C GLU A 508 -31.22 16.37 1.02
N MET A 509 -30.58 17.08 0.09
CA MET A 509 -29.60 16.55 -0.85
C MET A 509 -28.30 16.05 -0.17
N MET A 510 -27.96 16.57 1.00
CA MET A 510 -26.79 16.14 1.77
C MET A 510 -27.07 14.89 2.59
N LYS A 511 -28.32 14.69 3.03
CA LYS A 511 -28.75 13.47 3.71
C LYS A 511 -28.60 12.22 2.83
N GLU A 512 -28.80 12.32 1.53
CA GLU A 512 -28.61 11.18 0.61
C GLU A 512 -27.16 10.71 0.47
N LYS A 513 -26.17 11.54 0.86
CA LYS A 513 -24.72 11.24 0.70
C LYS A 513 -24.07 10.60 1.91
N LEU A 514 -24.72 10.66 3.06
CA LEU A 514 -24.23 10.07 4.30
C LEU A 514 -24.52 8.57 4.29
N ASP A 515 -23.63 7.78 4.88
CA ASP A 515 -23.96 6.37 5.12
C ASP A 515 -25.15 6.25 6.07
N ARG A 516 -25.85 5.12 5.99
CA ARG A 516 -27.07 4.87 6.77
C ARG A 516 -26.84 5.03 8.27
N GLU A 517 -25.69 4.58 8.77
CA GLU A 517 -25.34 4.67 10.18
C GLU A 517 -25.23 6.15 10.62
N THR A 518 -24.59 6.98 9.81
CA THR A 518 -24.45 8.42 10.08
C THR A 518 -25.80 9.14 9.97
N LEU A 519 -26.64 8.76 9.00
CA LEU A 519 -28.00 9.28 8.88
C LEU A 519 -28.86 8.93 10.09
N ASP A 520 -28.79 7.69 10.55
CA ASP A 520 -29.54 7.21 11.71
C ASP A 520 -29.11 8.01 12.96
N VAL A 521 -27.80 8.19 13.18
CA VAL A 521 -27.27 9.04 14.28
C VAL A 521 -27.75 10.48 14.16
N ILE A 522 -27.72 11.10 12.98
CA ILE A 522 -28.18 12.47 12.76
C ILE A 522 -29.69 12.60 13.02
N ASN A 523 -30.49 11.63 12.60
CA ASN A 523 -31.94 11.63 12.79
C ASN A 523 -32.32 11.36 14.26
N GLU A 524 -31.52 10.59 15.00
CA GLU A 524 -31.66 10.37 16.45
C GLU A 524 -31.19 11.57 17.27
N MET A 525 -30.23 12.35 16.76
CA MET A 525 -29.85 13.65 17.29
C MET A 525 -30.95 14.69 17.03
N LYS A 526 -32.08 14.58 17.76
CA LYS A 526 -32.88 15.75 18.11
C LYS A 526 -32.00 16.64 18.99
N ILE A 527 -31.24 17.53 18.36
CA ILE A 527 -30.45 18.55 19.05
C ILE A 527 -31.44 19.42 19.84
N ASN A 528 -31.47 19.25 21.16
CA ASN A 528 -31.95 20.29 22.05
C ASN A 528 -31.01 21.48 21.84
N SER A 529 -31.49 22.50 21.15
CA SER A 529 -30.77 23.74 20.86
C SER A 529 -30.21 24.36 22.13
N ILE A 530 -28.97 24.86 22.06
CA ILE A 530 -28.53 26.01 22.86
C ILE A 530 -28.60 27.23 21.95
#